data_AF-A0A2E2MMF5-F1
#
_entry.id   AF-A0A2E2MMF5-F1
#
_cell.length_a   1.000
_cell.length_b   1.000
_cell.length_c   1.000
_cell.angle_alpha   90.00
_cell.angle_beta   90.00
_cell.angle_gamma   90.00
#
_symmetry.space_group_name_H-M   'P 1'
#
loop_
_entity.id
_entity.type
_entity.pdbx_description
1 polymer ?
#
loop_
_entity_poly.entity_id
_entity_poly.type
_entity_poly.pdbx_seq_one_letter_code
_entity_poly.pdbx_strand_id
1 'polypeptide(L)' 'MPRFNANITMLFQEVDFMDRFQAAAKAGFKGVEYLFPYDYKADDLVDALTSNGLTQVLHNLPAGDWAKG' A
#
# COMPACT_ATOMS: atom_id res chain seq x y z
N MET A 1 9.72 21.29 -1.43
CA MET A 1 8.77 20.78 -0.43
C MET A 1 8.94 19.26 -0.30
N PRO A 2 8.80 18.70 0.91
CA PRO A 2 8.80 17.24 1.09
C PRO A 2 7.64 16.59 0.31
N ARG A 3 7.87 15.40 -0.23
CA ARG A 3 6.84 14.57 -0.86
C ARG A 3 6.37 13.53 0.16
N PHE A 4 5.10 13.59 0.53
CA PHE A 4 4.49 12.65 1.47
C PHE A 4 3.92 11.44 0.73
N ASN A 5 4.03 10.27 1.34
CA ASN A 5 3.37 9.04 0.92
C ASN A 5 2.44 8.54 2.03
N ALA A 6 1.39 7.81 1.65
CA ALA A 6 0.47 7.22 2.60
C ALA A 6 0.97 5.84 3.02
N ASN A 7 1.10 5.60 4.33
CA ASN A 7 1.25 4.24 4.86
C ASN A 7 -0.14 3.59 4.95
N ILE A 8 -0.50 2.79 3.94
CA ILE A 8 -1.84 2.19 3.82
C ILE A 8 -2.01 0.93 4.67
N THR A 9 -0.96 0.50 5.40
CA THR A 9 -1.14 -0.48 6.48
C THR A 9 -1.80 0.19 7.69
N MET A 10 -1.46 1.45 7.98
CA MET A 10 -1.95 2.20 9.14
C MET A 10 -3.15 3.10 8.82
N LEU A 11 -3.19 3.69 7.62
CA LEU A 11 -4.25 4.58 7.15
C LEU A 11 -5.32 3.84 6.34
N PHE A 12 -6.51 4.44 6.24
CA PHE A 12 -7.65 3.92 5.44
C PHE A 12 -8.14 2.54 5.88
N GLN A 13 -8.12 2.26 7.19
CA GLN A 13 -8.55 0.97 7.74
C GLN A 13 -10.07 0.75 7.70
N GLU A 14 -10.82 1.76 7.28
CA GLU A 14 -12.27 1.71 7.07
C GLU A 14 -12.65 0.88 5.82
N VAL A 15 -11.67 0.54 4.97
CA VAL A 15 -11.85 -0.28 3.77
C VAL A 15 -10.81 -1.40 3.68
N ASP A 16 -11.10 -2.39 2.84
CA ASP A 16 -10.20 -3.52 2.56
C ASP A 16 -8.90 -3.03 1.90
N PHE A 17 -7.82 -3.79 2.08
CA PHE A 17 -6.45 -3.36 1.71
C PHE A 17 -6.33 -2.87 0.27
N MET A 18 -6.92 -3.58 -0.70
CA MET A 18 -6.84 -3.21 -2.11
C MET A 18 -7.60 -1.90 -2.43
N ASP A 19 -8.66 -1.59 -1.68
CA ASP A 19 -9.41 -0.35 -1.84
C ASP A 19 -8.67 0.87 -1.27
N ARG A 20 -7.68 0.64 -0.40
CA ARG A 20 -6.87 1.72 0.21
C ARG A 20 -5.99 2.45 -0.79
N PHE A 21 -5.60 1.80 -1.89
CA PHE A 21 -4.90 2.47 -3.00
C PHE A 21 -5.76 3.59 -3.58
N GLN A 22 -7.04 3.31 -3.84
CA GLN A 22 -7.97 4.33 -4.33
C GLN A 22 -8.22 5.41 -3.28
N ALA A 23 -8.37 5.04 -2.01
CA ALA A 23 -8.54 6.01 -0.92
C ALA A 23 -7.34 6.97 -0.80
N ALA A 24 -6.10 6.46 -0.90
CA ALA A 24 -4.89 7.27 -0.88
C ALA A 24 -4.82 8.25 -2.06
N ALA A 25 -5.14 7.78 -3.27
CA ALA A 25 -5.17 8.64 -4.45
C ALA A 25 -6.23 9.74 -4.35
N LYS A 26 -7.44 9.41 -3.87
CA LYS A 26 -8.51 10.39 -3.62
C LYS A 26 -8.14 11.43 -2.56
N ALA A 27 -7.34 11.04 -1.56
CA ALA A 27 -6.79 11.95 -0.55
C ALA A 27 -5.62 12.82 -1.06
N GLY A 28 -5.22 12.66 -2.33
CA GLY A 28 -4.20 13.50 -2.98
C GLY A 28 -2.77 12.96 -2.88
N PHE A 29 -2.56 11.79 -2.27
CA PHE A 29 -1.23 11.17 -2.26
C PHE A 29 -0.82 10.73 -3.66
N LYS A 30 0.49 10.75 -3.91
CA LYS A 30 1.13 10.26 -5.15
C LYS A 30 2.03 9.06 -4.93
N GLY A 31 2.25 8.68 -3.67
CA GLY A 31 3.00 7.50 -3.31
C GLY A 31 2.34 6.78 -2.14
N VAL A 32 2.54 5.48 -2.09
CA VAL A 32 2.08 4.61 -1.00
C VAL A 32 3.22 3.76 -0.48
N GLU A 33 3.12 3.40 0.79
CA GLU A 33 3.90 2.32 1.40
C GLU A 33 3.00 1.39 2.21
N TYR A 34 3.44 0.16 2.41
CA TYR A 34 2.75 -0.83 3.23
C TYR A 34 3.76 -1.89 3.69
N LEU A 35 3.46 -2.59 4.79
CA LEU A 35 4.43 -3.52 5.37
C LEU A 35 4.62 -4.77 4.50
N PHE A 36 3.57 -5.56 4.28
CA PHE A 36 3.69 -6.92 3.73
C PHE A 36 2.66 -7.17 2.61
N PRO A 37 3.08 -7.22 1.34
CA PRO A 37 2.18 -7.50 0.22
C PRO A 37 1.97 -8.98 -0.10
N TYR A 38 2.62 -9.90 0.62
CA TYR A 38 2.84 -11.28 0.15
C TYR A 38 1.59 -12.16 0.04
N ASP A 39 0.45 -11.72 0.59
CA ASP A 39 -0.85 -12.37 0.41
C ASP A 39 -1.52 -12.01 -0.93
N TYR A 40 -0.97 -11.04 -1.66
CA TYR A 40 -1.49 -10.54 -2.93
C TYR A 40 -0.54 -10.89 -4.08
N LYS A 41 -1.08 -11.10 -5.27
CA LYS A 41 -0.26 -11.25 -6.47
C LYS A 41 0.40 -9.91 -6.80
N ALA A 42 1.64 -9.96 -7.26
CA ALA A 42 2.36 -8.76 -7.67
C ALA A 42 1.60 -7.98 -8.77
N ASP A 43 1.00 -8.69 -9.74
CA ASP A 43 0.25 -8.08 -10.84
C ASP A 43 -0.97 -7.28 -10.33
N ASP A 44 -1.70 -7.81 -9.34
CA ASP A 44 -2.86 -7.12 -8.76
C ASP A 44 -2.43 -5.80 -8.08
N LEU A 45 -1.25 -5.78 -7.46
CA LEU A 45 -0.68 -4.58 -6.83
C LEU A 45 -0.20 -3.57 -7.87
N VAL A 46 0.44 -4.04 -8.95
CA VAL A 46 0.86 -3.20 -10.08
C VAL A 46 -0.35 -2.55 -10.74
N ASP A 47 -1.42 -3.30 -10.94
CA ASP A 47 -2.67 -2.78 -11.51
C ASP A 47 -3.31 -1.75 -10.58
N ALA A 48 -3.34 -1.99 -9.26
CA ALA A 48 -3.85 -1.04 -8.29
C ALA A 48 -3.04 0.26 -8.25
N LEU A 49 -1.70 0.18 -8.30
CA LEU A 49 -0.81 1.34 -8.36
C LEU A 49 -1.03 2.14 -9.64
N THR A 50 -1.05 1.46 -10.79
CA THR A 50 -1.15 2.08 -12.11
C THR A 50 -2.51 2.74 -12.31
N SER A 51 -3.60 2.05 -11.94
CA SER A 51 -4.97 2.56 -12.08
C SER A 51 -5.25 3.78 -11.21
N ASN A 52 -4.50 3.94 -10.11
CA ASN A 52 -4.63 5.07 -9.19
C ASN A 52 -3.54 6.14 -9.34
N GLY A 53 -2.60 5.96 -10.28
CA GLY A 53 -1.49 6.89 -10.50
C GLY A 53 -0.58 7.03 -9.27
N LEU A 54 -0.35 5.92 -8.55
CA LEU A 54 0.45 5.88 -7.34
C LEU A 54 1.81 5.24 -7.60
N THR A 55 2.83 5.76 -6.93
CA THR A 55 4.17 5.17 -6.86
C THR A 55 4.30 4.30 -5.62
N GLN A 56 4.80 3.08 -5.77
CA GLN A 56 5.26 2.29 -4.63
C GLN A 56 6.54 2.92 -4.06
N VAL A 57 6.50 3.35 -2.80
CA VAL A 57 7.64 4.00 -2.12
C VAL A 57 8.43 3.00 -1.28
N LEU A 58 7.74 2.16 -0.50
CA LEU A 58 8.39 1.21 0.40
C LEU A 58 7.47 0.01 0.70
N HIS A 59 8.07 -1.17 0.83
CA HIS A 59 7.50 -2.29 1.58
C HIS A 59 8.60 -3.11 2.24
N ASN A 60 8.25 -4.00 3.15
CA ASN A 60 9.20 -4.82 3.90
C ASN A 60 9.40 -6.19 3.25
N LEU A 61 10.52 -6.85 3.58
CA LEU A 61 10.75 -8.27 3.31
C LEU A 61 9.79 -9.17 4.12
N PRO A 62 9.64 -10.46 3.77
CA PRO A 62 8.79 -11.38 4.52
C PRO A 62 9.18 -11.41 6.00
N ALA A 63 8.18 -11.31 6.88
CA ALA A 63 8.41 -11.14 8.32
C ALA A 63 8.62 -12.47 9.07
N GLY A 64 8.71 -13.59 8.36
CA GLY A 64 8.63 -14.92 8.96
C GLY A 64 7.22 -15.23 9.49
N ASP A 65 7.14 -16.14 10.46
CA ASP A 65 5.87 -16.44 11.13
C ASP A 65 5.59 -15.39 12.20
N TRP A 66 5.03 -14.26 11.77
CA TRP A 66 4.70 -13.13 12.65
C TRP A 66 3.79 -13.53 13.83
N ALA A 67 2.97 -14.57 13.66
CA ALA A 67 2.08 -15.05 14.71
C ALA A 67 2.82 -15.88 15.79
N LYS A 68 4.04 -16.35 15.52
CA LYS A 68 4.83 -17.18 16.45
C LYS A 68 5.90 -16.44 17.25
N GLY A 69 6.10 -15.15 17.00
CA GLY A 69 7.03 -14.30 17.76
C GLY A 69 8.38 -14.13 17.09
#